data_AF-A0A436FEJ1-F1
#
_entry.id   AF-A0A436FEJ1-F1
#
_cell.length_a   1.000
_cell.length_b   1.000
_cell.length_c   1.000
_cell.angle_alpha   90.00
_cell.angle_beta   90.00
_cell.angle_gamma   90.00
#
_symmetry.space_group_name_H-M   'P 1'
#
loop_
_entity.id
_entity.type
_entity.pdbx_description
1 polymer ?
#
loop_
_entity_poly.entity_id
_entity_poly.type
_entity_poly.pdbx_seq_one_letter_code
_entity_poly.pdbx_strand_id
1 'polypeptide(L)' 'MIDLATLIAYVAVVLGFVFIPGPATLLTIARATSSGTKVGIATGAGIAVGDIFHTVMA' A
#
# COMPACT_ATOMS: atom_id res chain seq x y z
N MET A 1 -23.29 -13.08 7.99
CA MET A 1 -22.94 -12.83 6.58
C MET A 1 -22.94 -11.33 6.37
N ILE A 2 -21.94 -10.77 5.66
CA ILE A 2 -21.95 -9.35 5.28
C ILE A 2 -23.04 -9.14 4.21
N ASP A 3 -23.91 -8.16 4.41
CA ASP A 3 -24.91 -7.81 3.39
C ASP A 3 -24.28 -6.98 2.26
N LEU A 4 -24.99 -6.92 1.13
CA LEU A 4 -24.48 -6.25 -0.07
C LEU A 4 -24.19 -4.76 0.14
N ALA A 5 -24.99 -4.06 0.94
CA ALA A 5 -24.78 -2.63 1.19
C ALA A 5 -23.50 -2.41 2.01
N THR A 6 -23.29 -3.21 3.06
CA THR A 6 -22.05 -3.18 3.85
C THR A 6 -20.82 -3.53 3.01
N LEU A 7 -20.93 -4.53 2.11
CA LEU A 7 -19.83 -4.90 1.21
C LEU A 7 -19.49 -3.78 0.22
N ILE A 8 -20.48 -3.13 -0.38
CA ILE A 8 -20.28 -1.99 -1.29
C ILE A 8 -19.61 -0.83 -0.55
N ALA A 9 -20.09 -0.50 0.65
CA ALA A 9 -19.50 0.56 1.47
C ALA A 9 -18.03 0.26 1.80
N TYR A 10 -17.73 -0.98 2.19
CA TYR A 10 -16.37 -1.42 2.47
C TYR A 10 -15.46 -1.26 1.23
N VAL A 11 -15.87 -1.78 0.08
CA VAL A 11 -15.09 -1.67 -1.16
C VAL A 11 -14.87 -0.21 -1.56
N ALA A 12 -15.89 0.64 -1.48
CA ALA A 12 -15.78 2.05 -1.79
C ALA A 12 -14.75 2.77 -0.90
N VAL A 13 -14.77 2.51 0.40
CA VAL A 13 -13.80 3.09 1.35
C VAL A 13 -12.38 2.59 1.09
N VAL A 14 -12.20 1.29 0.89
CA VAL A 14 -10.87 0.70 0.62
C VAL A 14 -10.29 1.23 -0.69
N LEU A 15 -11.10 1.37 -1.74
CA LEU A 15 -10.68 1.99 -3.00
C LEU A 15 -10.33 3.46 -2.82
N GLY A 16 -11.05 4.21 -1.98
CA GLY A 16 -10.69 5.59 -1.64
C GLY A 16 -9.35 5.70 -0.93
N PHE A 17 -9.09 4.82 0.03
CA PHE A 17 -7.84 4.80 0.80
C PHE A 17 -6.61 4.48 -0.03
N VAL A 18 -6.73 3.77 -1.16
CA VAL A 18 -5.58 3.50 -2.04
C VAL A 18 -4.92 4.78 -2.57
N PHE A 19 -5.67 5.89 -2.65
CA PHE A 19 -5.18 7.20 -3.11
C PHE A 19 -4.62 8.07 -1.99
N ILE A 20 -4.80 7.68 -0.73
CA ILE A 20 -4.28 8.43 0.41
C ILE A 20 -2.92 7.80 0.78
N PRO A 21 -1.80 8.46 0.45
CA PRO A 21 -0.49 7.86 0.65
C PRO A 21 -0.21 7.63 2.13
N GLY A 22 -0.03 6.36 2.50
CA GLY A 22 0.42 5.97 3.84
C GLY A 22 1.94 6.11 4.03
N PRO A 23 2.47 5.74 5.21
CA PRO A 23 3.89 5.87 5.54
C PRO A 23 4.84 5.16 4.55
N ALA A 24 4.45 3.95 4.08
CA ALA A 24 5.21 3.16 3.12
C ALA A 24 5.30 3.83 1.73
N THR A 25 4.18 4.39 1.25
CA THR A 25 4.13 5.14 0.00
C THR A 25 4.97 6.41 0.10
N LEU A 26 4.88 7.14 1.21
CA LEU A 26 5.70 8.33 1.46
C LEU A 26 7.19 7.99 1.51
N LEU A 27 7.58 6.89 2.14
CA LEU A 27 8.97 6.41 2.15
C LEU A 27 9.47 6.10 0.73
N THR A 28 8.65 5.42 -0.07
CA THR A 28 8.99 5.08 -1.46
C THR A 28 9.18 6.34 -2.30
N ILE A 29 8.28 7.33 -2.15
CA ILE A 29 8.39 8.63 -2.81
C ILE A 29 9.67 9.35 -2.36
N ALA A 30 9.92 9.43 -1.06
CA ALA A 30 11.11 10.09 -0.51
C ALA A 30 12.41 9.46 -1.06
N ARG A 31 12.47 8.13 -1.15
CA ARG A 31 13.63 7.44 -1.73
C ARG A 31 13.75 7.63 -3.24
N ALA A 32 12.63 7.65 -3.96
CA ALA A 32 12.62 7.92 -5.39
C ALA A 32 13.11 9.35 -5.70
N THR A 33 12.69 10.34 -4.91
CA THR A 33 13.02 11.76 -5.13
C THR A 33 14.42 12.11 -4.63
N SER A 34 14.86 11.59 -3.47
CA SER A 34 16.17 11.90 -2.89
C SER A 34 17.31 11.02 -3.40
N SER A 35 17.03 9.77 -3.79
CA SER A 35 18.07 8.78 -4.15
C SER A 35 17.89 8.20 -5.55
N GLY A 36 16.91 8.69 -6.31
CA GLY A 36 16.64 8.31 -7.69
C GLY A 36 15.66 7.15 -7.84
N THR A 37 15.09 7.04 -9.04
CA THR A 37 13.99 6.11 -9.36
C THR A 37 14.33 4.65 -9.04
N LYS A 38 15.57 4.21 -9.30
CA LYS A 38 15.99 2.82 -9.01
C LYS A 38 15.90 2.48 -7.53
N VAL A 39 16.30 3.40 -6.65
CA VAL A 39 16.21 3.23 -5.19
C VAL A 39 14.75 3.26 -4.74
N GLY A 40 13.93 4.13 -5.34
CA GLY A 40 12.48 4.13 -5.14
C GLY A 40 11.84 2.78 -5.47
N ILE A 41 12.15 2.22 -6.64
CA ILE A 41 11.64 0.90 -7.07
C ILE A 41 12.10 -0.20 -6.10
N ALA A 42 13.38 -0.22 -5.74
CA ALA A 42 13.91 -1.20 -4.77
C ALA A 42 13.23 -1.08 -3.40
N THR A 43 12.96 0.16 -2.94
CA THR A 43 12.25 0.43 -1.68
C THR A 43 10.82 -0.11 -1.73
N GLY A 44 10.08 0.22 -2.79
CA GLY A 44 8.70 -0.24 -2.97
C GLY A 44 8.61 -1.77 -3.11
N ALA A 45 9.56 -2.39 -3.80
CA ALA A 45 9.64 -3.85 -3.91
C ALA A 45 9.89 -4.52 -2.56
N GLY A 46 10.81 -3.97 -1.75
CA GLY A 46 11.08 -4.48 -0.40
C GLY A 46 9.86 -4.40 0.51
N ILE A 47 9.11 -3.29 0.45
CA ILE A 47 7.85 -3.11 1.17
C ILE A 47 6.83 -4.18 0.73
N ALA A 48 6.59 -4.33 -0.58
CA ALA A 48 5.62 -5.29 -1.10
C ALA A 48 5.94 -6.73 -0.71
N VAL A 49 7.23 -7.11 -0.70
CA VAL A 49 7.67 -8.41 -0.18
C VAL A 49 7.36 -8.54 1.31
N GLY A 50 7.68 -7.51 2.10
CA GLY A 50 7.34 -7.45 3.52
C GLY A 50 5.84 -7.60 3.79
N ASP A 51 5.00 -6.94 2.99
CA ASP A 51 3.54 -7.01 3.09
C ASP A 51 3.00 -8.41 2.78
N ILE A 52 3.59 -9.12 1.81
CA ILE A 52 3.26 -10.52 1.53
C ILE A 52 3.56 -11.39 2.75
N PHE A 53 4.77 -11.28 3.31
CA PHE A 53 5.14 -12.04 4.52
C PHE A 53 4.23 -11.71 5.70
N HIS A 54 3.97 -10.43 5.94
CA HIS A 54 3.08 -9.98 7.00
C HIS A 54 1.67 -10.57 6.83
N THR A 55 1.10 -10.51 5.63
CA THR A 55 -0.24 -11.04 5.31
C THR A 55 -0.33 -12.55 5.54
N VAL A 56 0.75 -13.30 5.28
CA VAL A 56 0.79 -14.76 5.51
C VAL A 56 0.90 -15.11 7.00
N MET A 57 1.47 -14.22 7.81
CA MET A 57 1.71 -14.46 9.24
C MET A 57 0.64 -13.87 10.17
N ALA A 58 -0.18 -12.94 9.68
CA ALA A 58 -1.25 -12.27 10.41
C ALA A 58 -2.55 -13.07 10.37
#